data_AF-M7X3K5-F1
#
_entry.id   AF-M7X3K5-F1
#
_cell.length_a   1.000
_cell.length_b   1.000
_cell.length_c   1.000
_cell.angle_alpha   90.00
_cell.angle_beta   90.00
_cell.angle_gamma   90.00
#
_symmetry.space_group_name_H-M   'P 1'
#
loop_
_entity.id
_entity.type
_entity.pdbx_description
1 polymer ?
#
loop_
_entity_poly.entity_id
_entity_poly.type
_entity_poly.pdbx_seq_one_letter_code
_entity_poly.pdbx_strand_id
1 'polypeptide(L)'
;MLEIWLGRDPYDPMKFPDSESILRFVGAGKRLHVSDDCILKSVIEKAWKHKPSDRPTFKEIGTELEVIYKKTSDKSKSDSHNKNHSGSTKTNTKSKDISSSDQKSTTNTTNGTDENNDTSVSSQSIEKSN
;
A
#
# COMPACT_ATOMS: atom_id res chain seq x y z
N MET A 1 -0.45 -4.63 -4.76
CA MET A 1 0.07 -5.60 -3.75
C MET A 1 0.80 -6.76 -4.41
N LEU A 2 0.24 -7.48 -5.40
CA LEU A 2 1.00 -8.55 -6.06
C LEU A 2 2.29 -8.04 -6.72
N GLU A 3 2.23 -6.91 -7.41
CA GLU A 3 3.42 -6.25 -8.00
C GLU A 3 4.52 -5.98 -6.96
N ILE A 4 4.14 -5.54 -5.75
CA ILE A 4 5.08 -5.30 -4.63
C ILE A 4 5.78 -6.60 -4.23
N TRP A 5 5.04 -7.71 -4.18
CA TRP A 5 5.62 -9.03 -3.88
C TRP A 5 6.52 -9.54 -5.00
N LEU A 6 6.14 -9.33 -6.26
CA LEU A 6 6.88 -9.83 -7.43
C LEU A 6 8.08 -8.97 -7.84
N GLY A 7 8.08 -7.68 -7.48
CA GLY A 7 9.07 -6.70 -7.93
C GLY A 7 9.04 -6.41 -9.43
N ARG A 8 7.95 -6.77 -10.12
CA ARG A 8 7.75 -6.61 -11.57
C ARG A 8 6.27 -6.58 -11.92
N ASP A 9 5.98 -6.27 -13.19
CA ASP A 9 4.61 -6.33 -13.73
C ASP A 9 3.99 -7.72 -13.51
N PRO A 10 2.80 -7.80 -12.89
CA PRO A 10 2.15 -9.07 -12.62
C PRO A 10 1.58 -9.78 -13.86
N TYR A 11 1.30 -9.05 -14.95
CA TYR A 11 0.80 -9.63 -16.20
C TYR A 11 1.95 -9.82 -17.19
N ASP A 12 2.21 -11.08 -17.55
CA ASP A 12 3.22 -11.45 -18.53
C ASP A 12 2.80 -10.97 -19.94
N PRO A 13 3.55 -10.06 -20.60
CA PRO A 13 3.20 -9.52 -21.92
C PRO A 13 3.10 -10.58 -23.02
N MET A 14 3.78 -11.73 -22.89
CA MET A 14 3.65 -12.83 -23.86
C MET A 14 2.30 -13.55 -23.74
N LYS A 15 1.71 -13.58 -22.55
CA LYS A 15 0.39 -14.19 -22.29
C LYS A 15 -0.75 -13.18 -22.39
N PHE A 16 -0.46 -11.93 -22.07
CA PHE A 16 -1.38 -10.81 -22.03
C PHE A 16 -0.82 -9.66 -22.88
N PRO A 17 -0.89 -9.77 -24.23
CA PRO A 17 -0.29 -8.79 -25.13
C PRO A 17 -0.99 -7.42 -25.09
N ASP A 18 -2.24 -7.38 -24.63
CA ASP A 18 -3.07 -6.17 -24.57
C ASP A 18 -4.02 -6.18 -23.36
N SER A 19 -4.62 -5.03 -23.07
CA SER A 19 -5.58 -4.87 -21.97
C SER A 19 -6.85 -5.71 -22.15
N GLU A 20 -7.27 -5.96 -23.39
CA GLU A 20 -8.46 -6.78 -23.69
C GLU A 20 -8.27 -8.24 -23.27
N SER A 21 -7.06 -8.79 -23.44
CA SER A 21 -6.72 -10.14 -23.00
C SER A 21 -6.78 -10.27 -21.47
N ILE A 22 -6.37 -9.24 -20.74
CA ILE A 22 -6.49 -9.15 -19.28
C ILE A 22 -7.97 -9.06 -18.89
N LEU A 23 -8.72 -8.17 -19.54
CA LEU A 23 -10.15 -7.98 -19.27
C LEU A 23 -10.94 -9.28 -19.48
N ARG A 24 -10.68 -10.01 -20.57
CA ARG A 24 -11.30 -11.31 -20.85
C ARG A 24 -10.96 -12.35 -19.79
N PHE A 25 -9.69 -12.41 -19.36
CA PHE A 25 -9.24 -13.34 -18.33
C PHE A 25 -9.90 -13.06 -16.97
N VAL A 26 -9.88 -11.80 -16.53
CA VAL A 26 -10.47 -11.34 -15.27
C VAL A 26 -12.00 -11.43 -15.30
N GLY A 27 -12.61 -11.12 -16.45
CA GLY A 27 -14.04 -11.20 -16.73
C GLY A 27 -14.56 -12.64 -16.68
N ALA A 28 -13.76 -13.62 -17.09
CA ALA A 28 -14.03 -15.04 -16.93
C ALA A 28 -13.88 -15.55 -15.47
N GLY A 29 -13.73 -14.65 -14.50
CA GLY A 29 -13.58 -14.99 -13.08
C GLY A 29 -12.19 -15.51 -12.69
N LYS A 30 -11.22 -15.52 -13.60
CA LYS A 30 -9.85 -15.98 -13.32
C LYS A 30 -9.01 -14.88 -12.69
N ARG A 31 -7.98 -15.27 -11.96
CA ARG A 31 -7.00 -14.38 -11.33
C ARG A 31 -5.60 -14.96 -11.48
N LEU A 32 -4.59 -14.10 -11.41
CA LEU A 32 -3.21 -14.53 -11.40
C LEU A 32 -2.94 -15.40 -10.17
N HIS A 33 -2.08 -16.41 -10.32
CA HIS A 33 -1.65 -17.23 -9.21
C HIS A 33 -0.83 -16.39 -8.22
N VAL A 34 -1.15 -16.52 -6.94
CA VAL A 34 -0.37 -15.95 -5.85
C VAL A 34 0.26 -17.11 -5.10
N SER A 35 1.60 -17.11 -5.04
CA SER A 35 2.38 -18.17 -4.41
C SER A 35 2.11 -18.24 -2.90
N ASP A 36 2.21 -19.44 -2.33
CA ASP A 36 1.92 -19.73 -0.91
C ASP A 36 2.89 -19.06 0.06
N ASP A 37 4.10 -18.72 -0.41
CA ASP A 37 5.10 -17.97 0.33
C ASP A 37 4.79 -16.46 0.42
N CYS A 38 3.85 -15.97 -0.39
CA CYS A 38 3.42 -14.57 -0.36
C CYS A 38 2.67 -14.26 0.93
N ILE A 39 3.32 -13.50 1.82
CA ILE A 39 2.71 -13.05 3.09
C ILE A 39 1.42 -12.24 2.89
N LEU A 40 1.24 -11.63 1.71
CA LEU A 40 0.08 -10.84 1.33
C LEU A 40 -1.03 -11.65 0.62
N LYS A 41 -0.84 -12.97 0.43
CA LYS A 41 -1.72 -13.82 -0.38
C LYS A 41 -3.20 -13.65 -0.05
N SER A 42 -3.55 -13.84 1.22
CA SER A 42 -4.95 -13.72 1.69
C SER A 42 -5.56 -12.37 1.34
N VAL A 43 -4.82 -11.28 1.55
CA VAL A 43 -5.32 -9.93 1.29
C VAL A 43 -5.53 -9.71 -0.21
N ILE A 44 -4.58 -10.17 -1.04
CA ILE A 44 -4.67 -10.07 -2.50
C ILE A 44 -5.89 -10.84 -3.03
N GLU A 45 -6.06 -12.09 -2.61
CA GLU A 45 -7.16 -12.95 -3.09
C GLU A 45 -8.54 -12.43 -2.67
N LYS A 46 -8.66 -11.89 -1.44
CA LYS A 46 -9.90 -11.24 -0.97
C LYS A 46 -10.19 -9.96 -1.75
N ALA A 47 -9.19 -9.11 -1.98
CA ALA A 47 -9.36 -7.89 -2.77
C ALA A 47 -9.76 -8.17 -4.23
N TRP A 48 -9.45 -9.37 -4.74
CA TRP A 48 -9.74 -9.79 -6.10
C TRP A 48 -11.04 -10.55 -6.29
N LYS A 49 -11.89 -10.67 -5.25
CA LYS A 49 -13.21 -11.30 -5.39
C LYS A 49 -14.00 -10.71 -6.56
N HIS A 50 -14.62 -11.59 -7.35
CA HIS A 50 -15.28 -11.20 -8.59
C HIS A 50 -16.41 -10.20 -8.31
N LYS A 51 -17.27 -10.52 -7.33
CA LYS A 51 -18.31 -9.61 -6.84
C LYS A 51 -17.67 -8.49 -6.00
N PRO A 52 -17.94 -7.20 -6.32
CA PRO A 52 -17.42 -6.09 -5.52
C PRO A 52 -17.87 -6.10 -4.06
N SER A 53 -19.08 -6.58 -3.77
CA SER A 53 -19.64 -6.70 -2.42
C SER A 53 -18.84 -7.63 -1.49
N ASP A 54 -18.13 -8.59 -2.07
CA ASP A 54 -17.38 -9.61 -1.33
C ASP A 54 -15.93 -9.16 -1.08
N ARG A 55 -15.56 -7.98 -1.59
CA ARG A 55 -14.21 -7.42 -1.40
C ARG A 55 -14.15 -6.72 -0.05
N PRO A 56 -13.03 -6.84 0.67
CA PRO A 56 -12.84 -6.14 1.93
C PRO A 56 -12.77 -4.63 1.69
N THR A 57 -13.26 -3.89 2.67
CA THR A 57 -13.06 -2.44 2.78
C THR A 57 -11.59 -2.11 3.05
N PHE A 58 -11.19 -0.87 2.80
CA PHE A 58 -9.84 -0.42 3.15
C PHE A 58 -9.54 -0.53 4.65
N LYS A 59 -10.54 -0.37 5.51
CA LYS A 59 -10.39 -0.54 6.96
C LYS A 59 -10.01 -1.99 7.30
N GLU A 60 -10.72 -2.96 6.73
CA GLU A 60 -10.43 -4.39 6.93
C GLU A 60 -9.05 -4.77 6.37
N ILE A 61 -8.71 -4.27 5.17
CA ILE A 61 -7.37 -4.44 4.59
C ILE A 61 -6.30 -3.89 5.53
N GLY A 62 -6.49 -2.68 6.08
CA GLY A 62 -5.56 -2.06 7.02
C GLY A 62 -5.35 -2.90 8.28
N THR A 63 -6.43 -3.43 8.87
CA THR A 63 -6.35 -4.32 10.03
C THR A 63 -5.62 -5.63 9.71
N GLU A 64 -5.87 -6.24 8.55
CA GLU A 64 -5.15 -7.46 8.13
C GLU A 64 -3.65 -7.20 7.93
N LEU A 65 -3.30 -6.07 7.30
CA LEU A 65 -1.91 -5.67 7.08
C LEU A 65 -1.17 -5.39 8.40
N GLU A 66 -1.82 -4.77 9.38
CA GLU A 66 -1.22 -4.51 10.70
C GLU A 66 -0.88 -5.84 11.42
N VAL A 67 -1.75 -6.83 11.33
CA VAL A 67 -1.50 -8.17 11.88
C VAL A 67 -0.32 -8.85 11.19
N ILE A 68 -0.22 -8.75 9.86
CA ILE A 68 0.92 -9.28 9.09
C ILE A 68 2.21 -8.58 9.52
N TYR A 69 2.19 -7.25 9.61
CA TYR A 69 3.35 -6.44 10.02
C TYR A 69 3.88 -6.87 11.40
N LYS A 70 2.99 -6.97 12.41
CA LYS A 70 3.35 -7.42 13.77
C LYS A 70 4.00 -8.81 13.76
N LYS A 71 3.40 -9.77 13.05
CA LYS A 71 3.95 -11.13 12.92
C LYS A 71 5.35 -11.16 12.30
N THR A 72 5.60 -10.29 11.32
CA THR A 72 6.91 -10.18 10.67
C THR A 72 7.95 -9.43 11.52
N SER A 73 7.53 -8.46 12.35
CA SER A 73 8.42 -7.71 13.23
C SER A 73 8.82 -8.45 14.51
N ASP A 74 7.99 -9.38 14.99
CA ASP A 74 8.30 -10.14 16.20
C ASP A 74 9.28 -11.29 15.92
N LYS A 75 9.25 -11.84 14.71
CA LYS A 75 10.14 -12.94 14.29
C LYS A 75 11.62 -12.54 14.22
N SER A 76 11.93 -11.24 14.10
CA SER A 76 13.30 -10.72 14.08
C SER A 76 13.89 -10.46 15.48
N LYS A 77 13.13 -10.69 16.57
CA LYS A 77 13.59 -10.47 17.96
C LYS A 77 13.90 -11.75 18.74
N SER A 78 13.80 -12.93 18.13
CA SER A 78 13.82 -14.22 18.84
C SER A 78 15.20 -14.90 19.00
N ASP A 79 16.29 -14.40 18.38
CA ASP A 79 17.57 -15.14 18.35
C ASP A 79 18.70 -14.58 19.24
N SER A 80 18.41 -13.69 20.21
CA SER A 80 19.45 -13.05 21.03
C SER A 80 19.43 -13.40 22.52
N HIS A 81 19.21 -14.65 22.92
CA HIS A 81 19.43 -15.08 24.31
C HIS A 81 20.42 -16.24 24.41
N ASN A 82 21.68 -16.00 23.98
CA ASN A 82 22.82 -16.72 24.56
C ASN A 82 23.39 -15.89 25.72
N LYS A 83 22.94 -16.19 26.95
CA LYS A 83 23.53 -15.66 28.18
C LYS A 83 24.88 -16.33 28.43
N ASN A 84 25.94 -15.83 27.82
CA ASN A 84 27.30 -16.09 28.30
C ASN A 84 27.70 -15.00 29.29
N HIS A 85 27.64 -15.39 30.56
CA HIS A 85 28.08 -14.64 31.71
C HIS A 85 29.61 -14.75 31.80
N SER A 86 30.37 -13.65 31.65
CA SER A 86 31.69 -13.52 32.28
C SER A 86 32.26 -12.10 32.13
N GLY A 87 32.74 -11.54 33.26
CA GLY A 87 33.95 -10.71 33.26
C GLY A 87 33.79 -9.19 33.06
N SER A 88 33.51 -8.50 34.17
CA SER A 88 33.69 -7.05 34.35
C SER A 88 35.13 -6.58 34.09
N THR A 89 35.29 -5.44 33.40
CA THR A 89 36.31 -4.42 33.78
C THR A 89 35.84 -3.01 33.40
N LYS A 90 35.81 -2.14 34.41
CA LYS A 90 35.51 -0.70 34.35
C LYS A 90 36.74 0.07 33.86
N THR A 91 36.54 1.07 33.00
CA THR A 91 37.42 2.26 32.96
C THR A 91 36.60 3.50 32.64
N ASN A 92 36.57 4.42 33.62
CA ASN A 92 36.09 5.79 33.49
C ASN A 92 37.02 6.60 32.59
N THR A 93 36.47 7.40 31.67
CA THR A 93 37.08 8.69 31.33
C THR A 93 36.01 9.73 31.03
N LYS A 94 36.12 10.85 31.76
CA LYS A 94 35.26 12.03 31.79
C LYS A 94 35.86 13.11 30.88
N SER A 95 35.03 13.80 30.09
CA SER A 95 35.15 15.20 29.61
C SER A 95 33.87 15.49 28.80
N LYS A 96 32.94 16.40 29.09
CA LYS A 96 32.88 17.79 29.59
C LYS A 96 32.66 18.80 28.43
N ASP A 97 31.40 19.26 28.35
CA ASP A 97 30.83 20.50 27.77
C ASP A 97 31.06 20.74 26.25
N ILE A 98 30.29 21.50 25.45
CA ILE A 98 29.51 22.73 25.68
C ILE A 98 28.43 22.90 24.57
N SER A 99 27.28 23.42 24.99
CA SER A 99 26.19 24.17 24.30
C SER A 99 26.43 24.79 22.91
N SER A 100 25.40 24.80 22.03
CA SER A 100 24.58 26.01 21.75
C SER A 100 23.48 25.82 20.69
N SER A 101 22.40 26.55 20.95
CA SER A 101 21.13 26.71 20.23
C SER A 101 21.25 27.64 19.03
N ASP A 102 20.27 27.60 18.11
CA ASP A 102 19.60 28.72 17.39
C ASP A 102 19.12 28.28 16.00
N GLN A 103 17.82 28.20 15.71
CA GLN A 103 16.79 29.22 15.44
C GLN A 103 16.45 29.39 13.94
N LYS A 104 15.17 29.07 13.65
CA LYS A 104 14.16 29.89 12.96
C LYS A 104 14.41 30.43 11.53
N SER A 105 13.48 30.08 10.63
CA SER A 105 12.69 30.94 9.71
C SER A 105 12.47 30.23 8.36
N THR A 106 11.47 30.45 7.50
CA THR A 106 10.16 31.14 7.47
C THR A 106 9.67 30.99 6.00
N THR A 107 8.38 30.70 5.82
CA THR A 107 7.43 30.90 4.69
C THR A 107 7.87 31.06 3.21
N ASN A 108 7.05 30.47 2.33
CA ASN A 108 6.31 31.03 1.17
C ASN A 108 6.09 29.87 0.16
N THR A 109 4.94 29.67 -0.49
CA THR A 109 4.31 30.56 -1.46
C THR A 109 2.89 30.10 -1.80
N THR A 110 2.04 31.11 -1.96
CA THR A 110 0.64 31.17 -2.36
C THR A 110 0.41 30.91 -3.86
N ASN A 111 -0.85 30.64 -4.21
CA ASN A 111 -1.57 30.95 -5.46
C ASN A 111 -1.96 29.78 -6.36
N GLY A 112 -3.27 29.72 -6.63
CA GLY A 112 -3.92 28.88 -7.62
C GLY A 112 -5.44 28.91 -7.47
N THR A 113 -6.02 30.11 -7.38
CA THR A 113 -7.44 30.33 -7.70
C THR A 113 -7.55 30.27 -9.21
N ASP A 114 -8.43 29.43 -9.76
CA ASP A 114 -9.08 29.73 -11.02
C ASP A 114 -10.53 29.24 -10.98
N GLU A 115 -11.39 30.21 -11.29
CA GLU A 115 -12.84 30.18 -11.29
C GLU A 115 -13.39 29.48 -12.54
N ASN A 116 -14.51 28.80 -12.32
CA ASN A 116 -15.75 28.82 -13.11
C ASN A 116 -15.69 28.66 -14.64
N ASN A 117 -16.38 27.63 -15.16
CA ASN A 117 -17.47 27.86 -16.12
C ASN A 117 -18.38 26.62 -16.28
N ASP A 118 -19.56 26.63 -15.65
CA ASP A 118 -20.66 25.75 -16.02
C ASP A 118 -21.74 26.60 -16.70
N THR A 119 -21.81 26.50 -18.03
CA THR A 119 -22.87 27.13 -18.85
C THR A 119 -23.76 26.04 -19.44
N SER A 120 -24.93 25.88 -18.83
CA SER A 120 -26.27 25.94 -19.41
C SER A 120 -26.68 24.99 -20.58
N VAL A 121 -27.69 24.17 -20.24
CA VAL A 121 -28.94 23.81 -20.96
C VAL A 121 -28.93 23.04 -22.29
N SER A 122 -29.68 21.94 -22.35
CA SER A 122 -30.99 21.89 -23.05
C SER A 122 -31.67 20.53 -22.87
N SER A 123 -32.84 20.53 -22.22
CA SER A 123 -33.76 19.38 -22.18
C SER A 123 -34.72 19.50 -23.37
N GLN A 124 -34.71 18.53 -24.30
CA GLN A 124 -35.76 18.38 -25.31
C GLN A 124 -36.55 17.10 -25.05
N SER A 125 -37.81 17.30 -24.65
CA SER A 125 -38.86 16.29 -24.61
C SER A 125 -39.39 16.07 -26.03
N ILE A 126 -39.39 14.83 -26.52
CA ILE A 126 -40.09 14.44 -27.75
C ILE A 126 -41.10 13.35 -27.37
N GLU A 127 -42.38 13.69 -27.35
CA GLU A 127 -43.48 12.73 -27.44
C GLU A 127 -44.39 13.15 -28.62
N LYS A 128 -44.34 12.35 -29.69
CA LYS A 128 -45.44 12.08 -30.64
C LYS A 128 -45.93 10.68 -30.25
N SER A 129 -47.19 10.26 -30.35
CA SER A 129 -48.22 10.55 -31.35
C SER A 129 -49.55 10.00 -30.83
N ASN A 130 -50.67 10.65 -31.16
CA ASN A 130 -51.94 9.97 -31.45
C ASN A 130 -52.69 10.81 -32.49
#